data_AF-A0A2H5XFL8-F1
#
_entry.id   AF-A0A2H5XFL8-F1
#
_cell.length_a   1.000
_cell.length_b   1.000
_cell.length_c   1.000
_cell.angle_alpha   90.00
_cell.angle_beta   90.00
_cell.angle_gamma   90.00
#
_symmetry.space_group_name_H-M   'P 1'
#
loop_
_entity.id
_entity.type
_entity.pdbx_description
1 polymer ?
#
loop_
_entity_poly.entity_id
_entity_poly.type
_entity_poly.pdbx_seq_one_letter_code
_entity_poly.pdbx_strand_id
1 'polypeptide(L)'
;MPTRSELFIWHKPKGNLQLGVGLLERPKTARWMANYELRQQKGGVPSLTVGIGLQEVGVGNPGVFATANWALTPFLKLPSSLYLGVGRRVTSKGESLDKWRPLFGASAQIAKGVSATVQMDGKRWHGVLSAKVGDVRVGLFAFKFKTLGIIAGWTSQ
;
A
#
# COMPACT_ATOMS: atom_id res chain seq x y z
N MET A 1 17.55 12.33 7.23
CA MET A 1 16.48 13.28 7.64
C MET A 1 15.11 12.62 7.48
N PRO A 2 14.13 12.85 8.36
CA PRO A 2 12.77 12.32 8.22
C PRO A 2 12.00 12.99 7.08
N THR A 3 11.14 12.24 6.39
CA THR A 3 10.27 12.80 5.33
C THR A 3 9.24 13.75 5.91
N ARG A 4 9.07 14.91 5.27
CA ARG A 4 8.14 15.97 5.70
C ARG A 4 6.75 15.84 5.07
N SER A 5 6.70 15.62 3.77
CA SER A 5 5.48 15.32 3.02
C SER A 5 5.80 14.39 1.85
N GLU A 6 4.79 13.65 1.41
CA GLU A 6 4.92 12.57 0.45
C GLU A 6 3.69 12.55 -0.48
N LEU A 7 3.92 12.39 -1.77
CA LEU A 7 2.88 12.18 -2.78
C LEU A 7 3.07 10.79 -3.41
N PHE A 8 2.08 9.93 -3.27
CA PHE A 8 2.06 8.63 -3.92
C PHE A 8 1.10 8.64 -5.10
N ILE A 9 1.60 8.21 -6.25
CA ILE A 9 0.84 8.08 -7.49
C ILE A 9 0.84 6.61 -7.87
N TRP A 10 -0.33 6.02 -8.09
CA TRP A 10 -0.50 4.61 -8.47
C TRP A 10 -1.30 4.47 -9.76
N HIS A 11 -0.87 3.54 -10.60
CA HIS A 11 -1.59 3.11 -11.79
C HIS A 11 -1.75 1.59 -11.76
N LYS A 12 -2.99 1.11 -11.88
CA LYS A 12 -3.27 -0.31 -12.11
C LYS A 12 -3.74 -0.51 -13.56
N PRO A 13 -2.86 -0.93 -14.49
CA PRO A 13 -3.31 -1.36 -15.80
C PRO A 13 -4.20 -2.60 -15.69
N LYS A 14 -4.89 -2.95 -16.77
CA LYS A 14 -5.71 -4.17 -16.84
C LYS A 14 -4.88 -5.40 -16.50
N GLY A 15 -5.36 -6.21 -15.55
CA GLY A 15 -4.68 -7.43 -15.09
C GLY A 15 -4.14 -7.33 -13.66
N ASN A 16 -3.01 -8.00 -13.43
CA ASN A 16 -2.48 -8.28 -12.08
C ASN A 16 -1.36 -7.32 -11.65
N LEU A 17 -0.87 -6.47 -12.54
CA LEU A 17 0.21 -5.53 -12.28
C LEU A 17 -0.35 -4.19 -11.77
N GLN A 18 0.33 -3.61 -10.79
CA GLN A 18 0.10 -2.25 -10.33
C GLN A 18 1.45 -1.55 -10.17
N LEU A 19 1.59 -0.35 -10.70
CA LEU A 19 2.81 0.45 -10.68
C LEU A 19 2.58 1.74 -9.91
N GLY A 20 3.60 2.26 -9.27
CA GLY A 20 3.48 3.54 -8.59
C GLY A 20 4.81 4.25 -8.38
N VAL A 21 4.69 5.53 -8.04
CA VAL A 21 5.82 6.38 -7.66
C VAL A 21 5.48 7.18 -6.42
N GLY A 22 6.38 7.19 -5.45
CA GLY A 22 6.34 8.03 -4.26
C GLY A 22 7.31 9.19 -4.40
N LEU A 23 6.82 10.41 -4.46
CA LEU A 23 7.62 11.63 -4.47
C LEU A 23 7.79 12.13 -3.03
N LEU A 24 9.03 12.15 -2.55
CA LEU A 24 9.37 12.50 -1.17
C LEU A 24 9.94 13.93 -1.14
N GLU A 25 9.24 14.88 -0.49
CA GLU A 25 9.68 16.29 -0.42
C GLU A 25 11.07 16.44 0.21
N ARG A 26 11.37 15.63 1.23
CA ARG A 26 12.71 15.48 1.82
C ARG A 26 12.99 13.99 1.93
N PRO A 27 13.98 13.42 1.23
CA PRO A 27 15.18 14.06 0.71
C PRO A 27 15.11 14.54 -0.76
N LYS A 28 13.95 14.92 -1.30
CA LYS A 28 13.76 15.22 -2.74
C LYS A 28 14.14 14.03 -3.62
N THR A 29 13.48 12.91 -3.39
CA THR A 29 13.73 11.68 -4.15
C THR A 29 12.42 11.03 -4.58
N ALA A 30 12.51 10.16 -5.57
CA ALA A 30 11.40 9.32 -6.03
C ALA A 30 11.63 7.88 -5.60
N ARG A 31 10.54 7.20 -5.23
CA ARG A 31 10.52 5.76 -4.97
C ARG A 31 9.62 5.09 -5.98
N TRP A 32 10.19 4.21 -6.79
CA TRP A 32 9.41 3.33 -7.66
C TRP A 32 8.82 2.17 -6.87
N MET A 33 7.58 1.84 -7.19
CA MET A 33 6.81 0.80 -6.53
C MET A 33 6.13 -0.05 -7.59
N ALA A 34 6.05 -1.35 -7.35
CA ALA A 34 5.34 -2.26 -8.22
C ALA A 34 4.78 -3.42 -7.41
N ASN A 35 3.53 -3.77 -7.67
CA ASN A 35 2.84 -4.90 -7.05
C ASN A 35 2.36 -5.82 -8.15
N TYR A 36 2.47 -7.12 -7.92
CA TYR A 36 1.96 -8.15 -8.82
C TYR A 36 1.09 -9.12 -8.04
N GLU A 37 -0.16 -9.26 -8.48
CA GLU A 37 -1.13 -10.19 -7.93
C GLU A 37 -0.88 -11.59 -8.51
N LEU A 38 -0.23 -12.44 -7.72
CA LEU A 38 0.05 -13.84 -8.09
C LEU A 38 -1.23 -14.66 -8.20
N ARG A 39 -2.23 -14.33 -7.37
CA ARG A 39 -3.50 -15.03 -7.32
C ARG A 39 -4.60 -14.06 -6.95
N GLN A 40 -5.68 -14.06 -7.72
CA GLN A 40 -6.89 -13.32 -7.37
C GLN A 40 -7.69 -14.06 -6.31
N GLN A 41 -8.42 -13.31 -5.48
CA GLN A 41 -9.31 -13.92 -4.50
C GLN A 41 -10.40 -14.74 -5.21
N LYS A 42 -10.64 -15.95 -4.73
CA LYS A 42 -11.70 -16.83 -5.23
C LYS A 42 -12.37 -17.54 -4.05
N GLY A 43 -13.64 -17.23 -3.81
CA GLY A 43 -14.36 -17.71 -2.62
C GLY A 43 -13.66 -17.26 -1.32
N GLY A 44 -13.41 -18.20 -0.41
CA GLY A 44 -12.70 -17.96 0.84
C GLY A 44 -11.16 -17.93 0.73
N VAL A 45 -10.61 -18.20 -0.46
CA VAL A 45 -9.15 -18.22 -0.68
C VAL A 45 -8.64 -16.78 -0.87
N PRO A 46 -7.64 -16.32 -0.10
CA PRO A 46 -7.13 -14.97 -0.23
C PRO A 46 -6.45 -14.72 -1.56
N SER A 47 -6.47 -13.48 -2.02
CA SER A 47 -5.54 -13.05 -3.06
C SER A 47 -4.12 -13.03 -2.51
N LEU A 48 -3.14 -13.29 -3.37
CA LEU A 48 -1.73 -13.24 -3.02
C LEU A 48 -1.05 -12.17 -3.89
N THR A 49 -0.30 -11.30 -3.25
CA THR A 49 0.40 -10.19 -3.89
C THR A 49 1.84 -10.19 -3.45
N VAL A 50 2.75 -9.98 -4.39
CA VAL A 50 4.14 -9.64 -4.10
C VAL A 50 4.43 -8.25 -4.64
N GLY A 51 5.41 -7.57 -4.08
CA GLY A 51 5.76 -6.27 -4.61
C GLY A 51 7.06 -5.70 -4.09
N ILE A 52 7.39 -4.54 -4.62
CA ILE A 52 8.56 -3.74 -4.30
C ILE A 52 8.14 -2.31 -3.99
N GLY A 53 8.94 -1.61 -3.19
CA GLY A 53 8.73 -0.20 -2.84
C GLY A 53 7.89 0.03 -1.58
N LEU A 54 7.88 -0.93 -0.63
CA LEU A 54 7.12 -0.85 0.62
C LEU A 54 7.32 0.49 1.38
N GLN A 55 6.23 1.05 1.94
CA GLN A 55 6.16 2.43 2.42
C GLN A 55 7.18 2.77 3.52
N GLU A 56 7.45 1.84 4.45
CA GLU A 56 8.31 2.13 5.60
C GLU A 56 9.81 2.29 5.30
N VAL A 57 10.25 2.03 4.07
CA VAL A 57 11.68 2.10 3.72
C VAL A 57 12.07 3.55 3.41
N GLY A 58 11.95 4.41 4.41
CA GLY A 58 12.50 5.76 4.39
C GLY A 58 13.92 5.75 3.84
N VAL A 59 14.19 6.74 2.97
CA VAL A 59 15.43 6.97 2.22
C VAL A 59 15.74 5.90 1.17
N GLY A 60 15.27 6.10 -0.07
CA GLY A 60 15.84 5.57 -1.33
C GLY A 60 15.93 4.04 -1.54
N ASN A 61 15.74 3.22 -0.51
CA ASN A 61 15.97 1.79 -0.57
C ASN A 61 14.64 1.05 -0.87
N PRO A 62 14.59 0.15 -1.86
CA PRO A 62 13.40 -0.63 -2.14
C PRO A 62 13.10 -1.63 -1.01
N GLY A 63 11.83 -1.80 -0.65
CA GLY A 63 11.38 -2.88 0.22
C GLY A 63 10.62 -3.92 -0.58
N VAL A 64 10.93 -5.20 -0.42
CA VAL A 64 10.17 -6.31 -1.00
C VAL A 64 9.10 -6.80 -0.03
N PHE A 65 7.99 -7.31 -0.54
CA PHE A 65 6.94 -7.86 0.30
C PHE A 65 6.13 -8.96 -0.36
N ALA A 66 5.44 -9.72 0.47
CA ALA A 66 4.40 -10.66 0.10
C ALA A 66 3.22 -10.52 1.07
N THR A 67 2.00 -10.43 0.55
CA THR A 67 0.77 -10.27 1.34
C THR A 67 -0.34 -11.18 0.82
N ALA A 68 -1.10 -11.74 1.73
CA ALA A 68 -2.39 -12.34 1.48
C ALA A 68 -3.50 -11.32 1.84
N ASN A 69 -4.47 -11.11 0.95
CA ASN A 69 -5.62 -10.25 1.20
C ASN A 69 -6.93 -11.05 1.15
N TRP A 70 -7.82 -10.77 2.10
CA TRP A 70 -9.17 -11.30 2.18
C TRP A 70 -10.17 -10.16 2.06
N ALA A 71 -11.12 -10.26 1.14
CA ALA A 71 -12.34 -9.47 1.16
C ALA A 71 -13.25 -10.00 2.27
N LEU A 72 -13.57 -9.13 3.21
CA LEU A 72 -14.44 -9.40 4.35
C LEU A 72 -15.90 -9.03 4.06
N THR A 73 -16.17 -8.41 2.90
CA THR A 73 -17.51 -8.03 2.44
C THR A 73 -18.58 -9.11 2.61
N PRO A 74 -18.31 -10.40 2.29
CA PRO A 74 -19.32 -11.45 2.47
C PRO A 74 -19.73 -11.67 3.94
N PHE A 75 -18.83 -11.39 4.88
CA PHE A 75 -19.05 -11.62 6.32
C PHE A 75 -19.62 -10.38 7.02
N LEU A 76 -19.08 -9.21 6.69
CA LEU A 76 -19.41 -7.94 7.36
C LEU A 76 -20.54 -7.16 6.68
N LYS A 77 -20.99 -7.60 5.50
CA LYS A 77 -21.96 -6.90 4.63
C LYS A 77 -21.56 -5.45 4.32
N LEU A 78 -20.29 -5.12 4.48
CA LEU A 78 -19.68 -3.83 4.24
C LEU A 78 -18.42 -4.05 3.39
N PRO A 79 -18.20 -3.30 2.30
CA PRO A 79 -17.00 -3.43 1.50
C PRO A 79 -15.75 -3.21 2.36
N SER A 80 -15.04 -4.31 2.63
CA SER A 80 -13.96 -4.34 3.60
C SER A 80 -12.95 -5.42 3.23
N SER A 81 -11.71 -5.24 3.67
CA SER A 81 -10.64 -6.19 3.45
C SER A 81 -9.68 -6.22 4.63
N LEU A 82 -9.04 -7.38 4.80
CA LEU A 82 -7.94 -7.59 5.71
C LEU A 82 -6.77 -8.11 4.91
N TYR A 83 -5.56 -7.71 5.25
CA TYR A 83 -4.36 -8.32 4.71
C TYR A 83 -3.34 -8.63 5.79
N LEU A 84 -2.58 -9.67 5.53
CA LEU A 84 -1.47 -10.14 6.34
C LEU A 84 -0.31 -10.49 5.43
N GLY A 85 0.91 -10.25 5.87
CA GLY A 85 2.07 -10.50 5.02
C GLY A 85 3.38 -10.32 5.74
N VAL A 86 4.44 -10.33 4.95
CA VAL A 86 5.80 -10.06 5.40
C VAL A 86 6.52 -9.16 4.41
N GLY A 87 7.42 -8.32 4.92
CA GLY A 87 8.24 -7.44 4.11
C GLY A 87 9.67 -7.35 4.62
N ARG A 88 10.59 -6.96 3.74
CA ARG A 88 12.01 -6.79 4.06
C ARG A 88 12.60 -5.63 3.28
N ARG A 89 13.56 -4.93 3.89
CA ARG A 89 14.33 -3.87 3.24
C ARG A 89 15.48 -4.46 2.45
N VAL A 90 15.66 -4.00 1.21
CA VAL A 90 16.80 -4.36 0.37
C VAL A 90 17.50 -3.10 -0.14
N THR A 91 18.79 -3.18 -0.41
CA THR A 91 19.54 -2.13 -1.11
C THR A 91 19.16 -2.12 -2.59
N SER A 92 19.57 -1.08 -3.32
CA SER A 92 19.50 -1.08 -4.78
C SER A 92 20.30 -2.22 -5.44
N LYS A 93 21.27 -2.79 -4.73
CA LYS A 93 22.07 -3.95 -5.15
C LYS A 93 21.46 -5.30 -4.72
N GLY A 94 20.27 -5.30 -4.11
CA GLY A 94 19.57 -6.51 -3.68
C GLY A 94 20.01 -7.09 -2.33
N GLU A 95 20.93 -6.43 -1.64
CA GLU A 95 21.40 -6.87 -0.33
C GLU A 95 20.37 -6.54 0.74
N SER A 96 20.13 -7.48 1.65
CA SER A 96 19.22 -7.23 2.76
C SER A 96 19.76 -6.19 3.74
N LEU A 97 18.91 -5.24 4.10
CA LEU A 97 19.19 -4.25 5.15
C LEU A 97 18.56 -4.54 6.52
N ASP A 98 17.56 -5.43 6.60
CA ASP A 98 16.87 -5.75 7.87
C ASP A 98 16.31 -7.18 7.82
N LYS A 99 15.82 -7.69 8.95
CA LYS A 99 15.08 -8.95 9.04
C LYS A 99 13.68 -8.81 8.41
N TRP A 100 13.05 -9.94 8.08
CA TRP A 100 11.64 -9.98 7.70
C TRP A 100 10.78 -9.39 8.82
N ARG A 101 9.79 -8.59 8.44
CA ARG A 101 8.85 -7.95 9.36
C ARG A 101 7.42 -8.33 8.99
N PRO A 102 6.53 -8.54 9.97
CA PRO A 102 5.12 -8.76 9.69
C PRO A 102 4.49 -7.50 9.10
N LEU A 103 3.56 -7.69 8.19
CA LEU A 103 2.72 -6.66 7.61
C LEU A 103 1.28 -7.04 7.91
N PHE A 104 0.47 -6.07 8.30
CA PHE A 104 -0.94 -6.27 8.58
C PHE A 104 -1.68 -5.00 8.20
N GLY A 105 -2.93 -5.12 7.76
CA GLY A 105 -3.81 -3.96 7.69
C GLY A 105 -5.23 -4.32 7.34
N ALA A 106 -6.14 -3.40 7.62
CA ALA A 106 -7.55 -3.54 7.35
C ALA A 106 -8.06 -2.28 6.65
N SER A 107 -9.02 -2.46 5.76
CA SER A 107 -9.73 -1.37 5.08
C SER A 107 -11.22 -1.60 5.14
N ALA A 108 -11.97 -0.52 5.29
CA ALA A 108 -13.43 -0.54 5.25
C ALA A 108 -13.96 0.70 4.52
N GLN A 109 -15.01 0.51 3.74
CA GLN A 109 -15.78 1.59 3.18
C GLN A 109 -16.68 2.19 4.26
N ILE A 110 -16.36 3.39 4.73
CA ILE A 110 -17.10 4.06 5.81
C ILE A 110 -18.28 4.90 5.28
N ALA A 111 -18.25 5.27 4.00
CA ALA A 111 -19.35 5.91 3.28
C ALA A 111 -19.25 5.60 1.78
N LYS A 112 -20.30 5.89 1.01
CA LYS A 112 -20.28 5.65 -0.44
C LYS A 112 -19.11 6.39 -1.09
N GLY A 113 -18.24 5.65 -1.76
CA GLY A 113 -16.99 6.16 -2.33
C GLY A 113 -15.85 6.42 -1.33
N VAL A 114 -16.07 6.39 -0.01
CA VAL A 114 -15.05 6.75 1.00
C VAL A 114 -14.59 5.53 1.80
N SER A 115 -13.28 5.32 1.90
CA SER A 115 -12.67 4.21 2.64
C SER A 115 -11.66 4.70 3.65
N ALA A 116 -11.69 4.09 4.84
CA ALA A 116 -10.65 4.21 5.85
C ALA A 116 -9.81 2.93 5.89
N THR A 117 -8.50 3.10 5.99
CA THR A 117 -7.54 2.00 6.05
C THR A 117 -6.58 2.23 7.20
N VAL A 118 -6.28 1.16 7.93
CA VAL A 118 -5.23 1.14 8.93
C VAL A 118 -4.25 0.03 8.56
N GLN A 119 -2.96 0.35 8.60
CA GLN A 119 -1.88 -0.54 8.17
C GLN A 119 -0.72 -0.49 9.17
N MET A 120 -0.20 -1.66 9.54
CA MET A 120 1.07 -1.84 10.22
C MET A 120 2.09 -2.44 9.25
N ASP A 121 3.25 -1.79 9.11
CA ASP A 121 4.32 -2.19 8.20
C ASP A 121 5.58 -2.68 8.91
N GLY A 122 5.38 -3.36 10.04
CA GLY A 122 6.41 -4.06 10.80
C GLY A 122 6.98 -3.29 11.98
N LYS A 123 6.91 -1.96 11.95
CA LYS A 123 7.29 -1.11 13.08
C LYS A 123 6.27 -0.02 13.39
N ARG A 124 5.54 0.47 12.40
CA ARG A 124 4.67 1.64 12.57
C ARG A 124 3.28 1.40 12.01
N TRP A 125 2.37 2.24 12.51
CA TRP A 125 0.99 2.28 12.12
C TRP A 125 0.74 3.49 11.23
N HIS A 126 -0.10 3.28 10.21
CA HIS A 126 -0.46 4.26 9.21
C HIS A 126 -1.96 4.24 9.03
N GLY A 127 -2.54 5.44 8.91
CA GLY A 127 -3.94 5.62 8.54
C GLY A 127 -4.03 6.17 7.13
N VAL A 128 -5.02 5.72 6.36
CA VAL A 128 -5.37 6.33 5.07
C VAL A 128 -6.86 6.57 5.04
N LEU A 129 -7.26 7.77 4.65
CA LEU A 129 -8.64 8.10 4.30
C LEU A 129 -8.67 8.43 2.82
N SER A 130 -9.50 7.74 2.04
CA SER A 130 -9.55 7.93 0.59
C SER A 130 -10.97 8.00 0.06
N ALA A 131 -11.15 8.73 -1.02
CA ALA A 131 -12.38 8.84 -1.79
C ALA A 131 -12.15 8.32 -3.22
N LYS A 132 -13.14 7.60 -3.77
CA LYS A 132 -13.17 7.13 -5.16
C LYS A 132 -14.19 7.94 -5.95
N VAL A 133 -13.76 8.48 -7.08
CA VAL A 133 -14.60 9.19 -8.06
C VAL A 133 -14.29 8.62 -9.44
N GLY A 134 -15.26 7.91 -10.04
CA GLY A 134 -15.05 7.17 -11.29
C GLY A 134 -13.94 6.12 -11.14
N ASP A 135 -12.96 6.14 -12.05
CA ASP A 135 -11.79 5.25 -12.03
C ASP A 135 -10.62 5.79 -11.20
N VAL A 136 -10.79 6.96 -10.56
CA VAL A 136 -9.75 7.63 -9.77
C VAL A 136 -10.04 7.47 -8.28
N ARG A 137 -8.98 7.24 -7.50
CA ARG A 137 -8.99 7.28 -6.04
C ARG A 137 -7.99 8.32 -5.56
N VAL A 138 -8.42 9.22 -4.68
CA VAL A 138 -7.56 10.20 -4.01
C VAL A 138 -7.73 10.06 -2.51
N GLY A 139 -6.66 10.19 -1.74
CA GLY A 139 -6.73 10.09 -0.30
C GLY A 139 -5.64 10.86 0.41
N LEU A 140 -5.88 11.09 1.69
CA LEU A 140 -4.91 11.57 2.64
C LEU A 140 -4.39 10.37 3.43
N PHE A 141 -3.08 10.27 3.57
CA PHE A 141 -2.48 9.29 4.47
C PHE A 141 -1.70 9.98 5.57
N ALA A 142 -1.75 9.37 6.75
CA ALA A 142 -1.05 9.79 7.93
C ALA A 142 -0.03 8.70 8.28
N PHE A 143 1.20 8.90 7.82
CA PHE A 143 2.32 8.00 8.11
C PHE A 143 2.80 8.26 9.54
N LYS A 144 2.78 7.22 10.38
CA LYS A 144 3.02 7.31 11.84
C LYS A 144 2.11 8.30 12.58
N PHE A 145 1.03 8.74 11.97
CA PHE A 145 0.24 9.89 12.45
C PHE A 145 1.06 11.18 12.65
N LYS A 146 2.21 11.30 11.97
CA LYS A 146 3.13 12.46 12.08
C LYS A 146 3.44 13.11 10.75
N THR A 147 3.44 12.32 9.67
CA THR A 147 3.70 12.80 8.31
C THR A 147 2.41 12.67 7.52
N LEU A 148 1.89 13.78 7.03
CA LEU A 148 0.74 13.79 6.12
C LEU A 148 1.23 13.71 4.68
N GLY A 149 0.47 13.00 3.85
CA GLY A 149 0.70 12.98 2.42
C GLY A 149 -0.56 12.67 1.65
N ILE A 150 -0.41 12.73 0.33
CA ILE A 150 -1.49 12.51 -0.62
C ILE A 150 -1.24 11.22 -1.37
N ILE A 151 -2.26 10.39 -1.51
CA ILE A 151 -2.26 9.26 -2.42
C ILE A 151 -3.26 9.52 -3.54
N ALA A 152 -2.84 9.32 -4.78
CA ALA A 152 -3.70 9.35 -5.95
C ALA A 152 -3.46 8.07 -6.75
N GLY A 153 -4.50 7.50 -7.31
CA GLY A 153 -4.32 6.41 -8.26
C GLY A 153 -5.53 6.13 -9.12
N TRP A 154 -5.28 5.46 -10.24
CA TRP A 154 -6.33 5.13 -11.20
C TRP A 154 -6.17 3.72 -11.77
N THR A 155 -7.29 3.17 -12.20
CA THR A 155 -7.38 1.85 -12.86
C THR A 155 -7.78 2.03 -14.32
N SER A 156 -7.14 1.32 -15.25
CA SER A 156 -7.65 1.18 -16.62
C SER A 156 -8.64 0.01 -16.70
N GLN A 157 -9.76 0.20 -17.38
CA GLN A 157 -10.77 -0.84 -17.66
C GLN A 157 -10.32 -1.82 -18.77
#